data_AF-A0A080YWM6-F1
#
_entry.id   AF-A0A080YWM6-F1
#
_cell.length_a   1.000
_cell.length_b   1.000
_cell.length_c   1.000
_cell.angle_alpha   90.00
_cell.angle_beta   90.00
_cell.angle_gamma   90.00
#
_symmetry.space_group_name_H-M   'P 1'
#
loop_
_entity.id
_entity.type
_entity.pdbx_description
1 polymer ?
#
loop_
_entity_poly.entity_id
_entity_poly.type
_entity_poly.pdbx_seq_one_letter_code
_entity_poly.pdbx_strand_id
1 'polypeptide(L)'
;MVDSMEYSAHVNAGPTEALDIPGHESREYRLAKRAVKLEQHILWVRRTEKAIPSVTRFRRGRPVRIRLTNVSERTAYVPAFDILTMLVHGGDLPRGEGYVRLDSNK
;
A
#
# COMPACT_ATOMS: atom_id res chain seq x y z
N MET A 1 7.96 -19.19 28.74
CA MET A 1 7.44 -17.87 28.34
C MET A 1 8.52 -17.18 27.53
N VAL A 2 8.36 -17.14 26.21
CA VAL A 2 8.94 -16.10 25.35
C VAL A 2 7.87 -15.91 24.29
N ASP A 3 7.21 -14.76 24.33
CA ASP A 3 6.15 -14.40 23.41
C ASP A 3 6.79 -14.08 22.05
N SER A 4 6.89 -15.07 21.18
CA SER A 4 7.48 -14.95 19.85
C SER A 4 6.66 -14.07 18.88
N MET A 5 5.66 -13.33 19.38
CA MET A 5 4.81 -12.41 18.60
C MET A 5 5.49 -11.06 18.27
N GLU A 6 6.77 -10.88 18.60
CA GLU A 6 7.51 -9.65 18.30
C GLU A 6 8.10 -9.60 16.88
N TYR A 7 7.84 -10.59 16.01
CA TYR A 7 8.43 -10.64 14.67
C TYR A 7 7.49 -10.11 13.57
N SER A 8 7.71 -8.83 13.24
CA SER A 8 7.35 -8.12 12.01
C SER A 8 5.97 -7.45 11.95
N ALA A 9 5.88 -6.24 12.53
CA ALA A 9 4.79 -5.28 12.40
C ALA A 9 4.61 -4.69 10.97
N HIS A 10 5.12 -5.37 9.95
CA HIS A 10 4.97 -4.99 8.54
C HIS A 10 3.83 -5.78 7.93
N VAL A 11 2.76 -5.09 7.57
CA VAL A 11 1.57 -5.71 6.99
C VAL A 11 1.48 -5.31 5.53
N ASN A 12 1.48 -6.30 4.65
CA ASN A 12 1.19 -6.09 3.23
C ASN A 12 -0.23 -5.51 3.11
N ALA A 13 -0.32 -4.35 2.47
CA ALA A 13 -1.57 -3.63 2.27
C ALA A 13 -1.98 -3.59 0.79
N GLY A 14 -1.31 -4.36 -0.08
CA GLY A 14 -1.56 -4.44 -1.51
C GLY A 14 -2.93 -4.99 -1.90
N PRO A 15 -3.22 -5.07 -3.21
CA PRO A 15 -4.51 -5.54 -3.70
C PRO A 15 -4.69 -7.04 -3.37
N THR A 16 -5.92 -7.45 -3.03
CA THR A 16 -6.22 -8.87 -2.73
C THR A 16 -6.45 -9.70 -3.98
N GLU A 17 -6.68 -9.04 -5.11
CA GLU A 17 -6.93 -9.63 -6.43
C GLU A 17 -5.95 -9.01 -7.41
N ALA A 18 -5.63 -9.73 -8.48
CA ALA A 18 -4.81 -9.16 -9.55
C ALA A 18 -5.58 -8.06 -10.29
N LEU A 19 -4.88 -7.03 -10.73
CA LEU A 19 -5.47 -5.89 -11.44
C LEU A 19 -4.79 -5.72 -12.80
N ASP A 20 -5.60 -5.73 -13.85
CA ASP A 20 -5.22 -5.20 -15.15
C ASP A 20 -5.65 -3.74 -15.24
N ILE A 21 -4.66 -2.85 -15.40
CA ILE A 21 -4.88 -1.41 -15.48
C ILE A 21 -4.52 -0.98 -16.90
N PRO A 22 -5.50 -0.63 -17.76
CA PRO A 22 -5.21 -0.14 -19.11
C PRO A 22 -4.27 1.07 -19.11
N GLY A 23 -3.65 1.34 -20.26
CA GLY A 23 -2.74 2.47 -20.41
C GLY A 23 -3.40 3.79 -20.02
N HIS A 24 -2.72 4.61 -19.23
CA HIS A 24 -3.20 5.89 -18.69
C HIS A 24 -4.49 5.82 -17.84
N GLU A 25 -4.97 4.63 -17.51
CA GLU A 25 -6.14 4.44 -16.66
C GLU A 25 -5.76 4.20 -15.19
N SER A 26 -6.78 4.10 -14.34
CA SER A 26 -6.57 3.77 -12.94
C SER A 26 -7.58 2.74 -12.44
N ARG A 27 -7.16 1.95 -11.45
CA ARG A 27 -8.04 1.02 -10.73
C ARG A 27 -7.90 1.26 -9.23
N GLU A 28 -9.02 1.12 -8.53
CA GLU A 28 -9.05 1.23 -7.06
C GLU A 28 -9.17 -0.14 -6.42
N TYR A 29 -8.47 -0.33 -5.31
CA TYR A 29 -8.71 -1.44 -4.40
C TYR A 29 -8.91 -0.94 -2.98
N ARG A 30 -9.55 -1.79 -2.18
CA ARG A 30 -9.82 -1.51 -0.78
C ARG A 30 -8.73 -2.11 0.09
N LEU A 31 -8.22 -1.33 1.05
CA LEU A 31 -7.34 -1.88 2.07
C LEU A 31 -8.10 -2.93 2.90
N ALA A 32 -7.44 -4.05 3.18
CA ALA A 32 -8.03 -5.12 3.99
C ALA A 32 -8.44 -4.59 5.38
N LYS A 33 -9.55 -5.08 5.95
CA LYS A 33 -10.05 -4.60 7.25
C LYS A 33 -9.03 -4.73 8.39
N ARG A 34 -8.17 -5.76 8.33
CA ARG A 34 -7.07 -5.96 9.29
C ARG A 34 -6.03 -4.83 9.20
N ALA A 35 -5.67 -4.43 7.99
CA ALA A 35 -4.78 -3.30 7.72
C ALA A 35 -5.37 -1.98 8.26
N VAL A 36 -6.68 -1.75 8.12
CA VAL A 36 -7.34 -0.52 8.58
C VAL A 36 -7.39 -0.39 10.12
N LYS A 37 -7.28 -1.48 10.88
CA LYS A 37 -7.39 -1.45 12.35
C LYS A 37 -6.10 -1.06 13.08
N LEU A 38 -4.98 -0.94 12.38
CA LEU A 38 -3.67 -0.71 12.99
C LEU A 38 -3.44 0.80 13.26
N GLU A 39 -3.87 1.29 14.43
CA GLU A 39 -3.85 2.73 14.75
C GLU A 39 -2.44 3.34 14.74
N GLN A 40 -1.46 2.54 15.14
CA GLN A 40 -0.06 2.94 15.25
C GLN A 40 0.73 2.72 13.95
N HIS A 41 0.10 2.22 12.88
CA HIS A 41 0.80 1.94 11.63
C HIS A 41 0.59 3.05 10.61
N ILE A 42 1.67 3.39 9.93
CA ILE A 42 1.72 4.39 8.88
C ILE A 42 1.71 3.68 7.53
N LEU A 43 0.99 4.23 6.56
CA LEU A 43 0.98 3.71 5.19
C LEU A 43 2.20 4.20 4.43
N TRP A 44 2.96 3.25 3.92
CA TRP A 44 4.05 3.43 2.98
C TRP A 44 3.63 2.93 1.62
N VAL A 45 3.99 3.68 0.57
CA VAL A 45 3.63 3.34 -0.80
C VAL A 45 4.87 3.30 -1.68
N ARG A 46 4.92 2.36 -2.62
CA ARG A 46 6.02 2.18 -3.57
C ARG A 46 5.53 2.43 -4.99
N ARG A 47 6.11 3.43 -5.65
CA ARG A 47 5.94 3.64 -7.09
C ARG A 47 6.65 2.56 -7.86
N THR A 48 6.05 2.09 -8.95
CA THR A 48 6.75 1.29 -9.96
C THR A 48 6.94 2.12 -11.23
N GLU A 49 7.64 1.57 -12.21
CA GLU A 49 7.77 2.20 -13.52
C GLU A 49 6.42 2.41 -14.22
N LYS A 50 5.44 1.53 -13.93
CA LYS A 50 4.16 1.51 -14.63
C LYS A 50 3.01 2.03 -13.79
N ALA A 51 3.06 1.92 -12.45
CA ALA A 51 1.94 2.24 -11.59
C ALA A 51 2.33 3.16 -10.43
N ILE A 52 1.54 4.21 -10.22
CA ILE A 52 1.67 5.13 -9.09
C ILE A 52 0.50 4.90 -8.12
N PRO A 53 0.77 4.45 -6.87
CA PRO A 53 -0.24 4.35 -5.82
C PRO A 53 -0.55 5.73 -5.23
N SER A 54 -1.83 5.98 -4.96
CA SER A 54 -2.32 7.18 -4.26
C SER A 54 -3.51 6.83 -3.36
N VAL A 55 -3.67 7.54 -2.24
CA VAL A 55 -4.84 7.33 -1.36
C VAL A 55 -6.00 8.18 -1.86
N THR A 56 -7.14 7.56 -2.15
CA THR A 56 -8.33 8.29 -2.63
C THR A 56 -9.40 8.47 -1.58
N ARG A 57 -9.34 7.72 -0.47
CA ARG A 57 -10.33 7.84 0.59
C ARG A 57 -9.75 7.54 1.96
N PHE A 58 -10.11 8.41 2.90
CA PHE A 58 -9.92 8.20 4.33
C PHE A 58 -11.24 7.89 5.03
N ARG A 59 -11.18 7.14 6.15
CA ARG A 59 -12.29 6.95 7.09
C ARG A 59 -11.75 7.05 8.51
N ARG A 60 -12.27 7.99 9.30
CA ARG A 60 -11.80 8.25 10.69
C ARG A 60 -10.28 8.46 10.75
N GLY A 61 -9.74 9.29 9.85
CA GLY A 61 -8.31 9.58 9.76
C GLY A 61 -7.44 8.48 9.13
N ARG A 62 -8.01 7.36 8.66
CA ARG A 62 -7.25 6.23 8.12
C ARG A 62 -7.45 6.03 6.63
N PRO A 63 -6.40 5.70 5.86
CA PRO A 63 -6.56 5.33 4.46
C PRO A 63 -7.43 4.07 4.36
N VAL A 64 -8.36 4.05 3.41
CA VAL A 64 -9.23 2.88 3.17
C VAL A 64 -9.31 2.47 1.70
N ARG A 65 -8.96 3.36 0.77
CA ARG A 65 -8.89 3.05 -0.66
C ARG A 65 -7.60 3.59 -1.26
N ILE A 66 -7.00 2.76 -2.10
CA ILE A 66 -5.83 3.09 -2.88
C ILE A 66 -6.23 3.05 -4.35
N ARG A 67 -5.82 4.06 -5.09
CA ARG A 67 -5.85 4.07 -6.55
C ARG A 67 -4.46 3.77 -7.07
N LEU A 68 -4.38 2.81 -7.97
CA LEU A 68 -3.21 2.56 -8.79
C LEU A 68 -3.44 3.23 -10.15
N THR A 69 -2.65 4.24 -10.47
CA THR A 69 -2.68 4.93 -11.77
C THR A 69 -1.60 4.37 -12.65
N ASN A 70 -1.97 3.80 -13.80
CA ASN A 70 -1.01 3.39 -14.81
C ASN A 70 -0.49 4.63 -15.55
N VAL A 71 0.83 4.81 -15.58
CA VAL A 71 1.51 5.93 -16.24
C VAL A 71 2.18 5.52 -17.55
N SER A 72 1.99 4.28 -17.98
CA SER A 72 2.51 3.74 -19.23
C SER A 72 1.41 3.64 -20.30
N GLU A 73 1.82 3.58 -21.56
CA GLU A 73 0.94 3.37 -22.72
C GLU A 73 0.29 1.97 -22.74
N ARG A 74 0.94 0.98 -22.10
CA ARG A 74 0.52 -0.43 -22.13
C ARG A 74 -0.27 -0.78 -20.89
N THR A 75 -1.09 -1.83 -20.97
CA THR A 75 -1.72 -2.41 -19.78
C THR A 75 -0.67 -2.80 -18.75
N ALA A 76 -0.83 -2.31 -17.52
CA ALA A 76 -0.04 -2.69 -16.37
C ALA A 76 -0.75 -3.82 -15.62
N TYR A 77 -0.07 -4.95 -15.50
CA TYR A 77 -0.50 -6.05 -14.65
C TYR A 77 0.06 -5.85 -13.24
N VAL A 78 -0.81 -5.82 -12.23
CA VAL A 78 -0.44 -5.79 -10.82
C VAL A 78 -0.90 -7.11 -10.19
N PRO A 79 0.02 -7.99 -9.75
CA PRO A 79 -0.34 -9.24 -9.11
C PRO A 79 -1.15 -9.02 -7.82
N ALA A 80 -1.99 -10.01 -7.49
CA ALA A 80 -2.56 -10.09 -6.15
C ALA A 80 -1.43 -10.15 -5.11
N PHE A 81 -1.62 -9.44 -4.00
CA PHE A 81 -0.68 -9.33 -2.90
C PHE A 81 0.68 -8.70 -3.28
N ASP A 82 0.78 -8.01 -4.41
CA ASP A 82 1.96 -7.21 -4.70
C ASP A 82 2.16 -6.14 -3.61
N ILE A 83 3.41 -5.95 -3.20
CA ILE A 83 3.79 -5.09 -2.09
C ILE A 83 3.99 -3.66 -2.63
N LEU A 84 2.93 -3.09 -3.21
CA LEU A 84 2.91 -1.68 -3.62
C LEU A 84 2.58 -0.76 -2.45
N THR A 85 1.97 -1.31 -1.41
CA THR A 85 1.60 -0.59 -0.20
C THR A 85 1.87 -1.46 1.02
N MET A 86 2.38 -0.85 2.08
CA MET A 86 2.77 -1.52 3.31
C MET A 86 2.37 -0.68 4.50
N LEU A 87 1.82 -1.31 5.52
CA LEU A 87 1.62 -0.70 6.82
C LEU A 87 2.77 -1.07 7.72
N VAL A 88 3.42 -0.07 8.28
CA VAL A 88 4.62 -0.20 9.12
C VAL A 88 4.34 0.50 10.43
N HIS A 89 4.74 -0.08 11.56
CA HIS A 89 4.56 0.53 12.89
C HIS A 89 5.28 1.88 12.99
N GLY A 90 4.70 2.79 13.76
CA GLY A 90 5.21 4.15 13.95
C GLY A 90 6.56 4.17 14.66
N GLY A 91 7.60 4.52 13.91
CA GLY A 91 8.99 4.51 14.37
C GLY A 91 9.88 3.57 13.53
N ASP A 92 9.27 2.63 12.79
CA ASP A 92 9.97 1.70 11.93
C ASP A 92 10.03 2.18 10.46
N LEU A 93 10.91 1.53 9.69
CA LEU A 93 11.04 1.72 8.24
C LEU A 93 10.66 0.43 7.50
N PRO A 94 10.06 0.52 6.31
CA PRO A 94 9.83 -0.65 5.48
C PRO A 94 11.16 -1.33 5.15
N ARG A 95 11.17 -2.67 5.14
CA ARG A 95 12.38 -3.47 4.83
C ARG A 95 12.80 -3.42 3.34
N GLY A 96 11.95 -2.86 2.49
CA GLY A 96 12.19 -2.75 1.05
C GLY A 96 12.53 -1.33 0.63
N GLU A 97 13.16 -1.20 -0.53
CA GLU A 97 13.51 0.08 -1.12
C GLU A 97 12.34 0.72 -1.90
N GLY A 98 12.45 2.03 -2.13
CA GLY A 98 11.52 2.79 -2.98
C GLY A 98 10.17 3.11 -2.35
N TYR A 99 9.99 2.83 -1.06
CA TYR A 99 8.81 3.23 -0.31
C TYR A 99 8.91 4.67 0.16
N VAL A 100 7.80 5.38 0.05
CA VAL A 100 7.63 6.74 0.57
C VAL A 100 6.51 6.73 1.60
N ARG A 101 6.76 7.38 2.73
CA ARG A 101 5.82 7.57 3.82
C ARG A 101 4.72 8.54 3.38
N LEU A 102 3.45 8.14 3.50
CA LEU A 102 2.33 8.94 2.98
C LEU A 102 2.15 10.29 3.69
N ASP A 103 2.38 10.32 4.99
CA ASP A 103 2.30 11.53 5.85
C ASP A 103 3.66 12.25 5.97
N SER A 104 4.63 11.91 5.12
CA SER A 104 5.80 12.77 4.96
C SER A 104 5.34 14.04 4.27
N ASN A 105 5.11 15.09 5.05
CA ASN A 105 5.11 16.44 4.50
C ASN A 105 6.46 16.65 3.79
N LYS A 106 6.41 17.22 2.59
CA LYS A 106 7.60 17.77 1.93
C LYS A 106 8.11 18.98 2.70
#